data_AF-A0A0H2RLJ5-F1
#
_entry.id   AF-A0A0H2RLJ5-F1
#
_cell.length_a   1.000
_cell.length_b   1.000
_cell.length_c   1.000
_cell.angle_alpha   90.00
_cell.angle_beta   90.00
_cell.angle_gamma   90.00
#
_symmetry.space_group_name_H-M   'P 1'
#
loop_
_entity.id
_entity.type
_entity.pdbx_description
1 polymer ?
#
loop_
_entity_poly.entity_id
_entity_poly.type
_entity_poly.pdbx_seq_one_letter_code
_entity_poly.pdbx_strand_id
1 'polypeptide(L)' 'MVTCFECGRSGHPSCMEIGEVACETLLGYEWKCMECKTCEVCDEKGDDVSC' A
#
# COMPACT_ATOMS: atom_id res chain seq x y z
N MET A 1 7.73 -0.77 11.26
CA MET A 1 8.14 -0.18 9.97
C MET A 1 7.47 -1.00 8.90
N VAL A 2 6.79 -0.36 7.95
CA VAL A 2 6.09 -1.07 6.89
C VAL A 2 6.90 -0.94 5.61
N THR A 3 7.17 -2.06 4.94
CA THR A 3 7.98 -2.08 3.72
C THR A 3 7.16 -2.65 2.57
N CYS A 4 7.09 -1.88 1.50
CA CYS A 4 6.36 -2.20 0.28
C CYS A 4 6.98 -3.43 -0.37
N PHE A 5 6.18 -4.47 -0.59
CA PHE A 5 6.66 -5.72 -1.20
C PHE A 5 7.18 -5.51 -2.63
N GLU A 6 6.50 -4.67 -3.42
CA GLU A 6 6.82 -4.46 -4.84
C GLU A 6 8.02 -3.52 -5.03
N CYS A 7 8.08 -2.46 -4.23
CA CYS A 7 8.93 -1.30 -4.47
C CYS A 7 10.02 -1.11 -3.40
N GLY A 8 9.99 -1.88 -2.33
CA GLY A 8 10.95 -1.78 -1.22
C GLY A 8 10.87 -0.49 -0.40
N ARG A 9 9.90 0.41 -0.67
CA ARG A 9 9.73 1.64 0.12
C ARG A 9 9.34 1.31 1.55
N SER A 10 10.06 1.89 2.50
CA SER A 10 9.78 1.79 3.91
C SER A 10 9.09 3.06 4.42
N GLY A 11 8.03 2.87 5.20
CA GLY A 11 7.25 3.95 5.81
C GLY A 11 7.04 3.67 7.30
N HIS A 12 6.90 4.74 8.08
CA HIS A 12 6.38 4.62 9.45
C HIS A 12 4.85 4.65 9.39
N PRO A 13 4.14 3.69 10.02
CA PRO A 13 2.68 3.66 10.00
C PRO A 13 2.08 4.93 10.62
N SER A 14 2.74 5.48 11.65
CA SER A 14 2.36 6.76 12.27
C SER A 14 2.52 7.98 11.34
N CYS A 15 3.44 7.95 10.38
CA CYS A 15 3.65 9.05 9.42
C CYS A 15 2.77 8.91 8.18
N MET A 16 2.27 7.71 7.91
CA MET A 16 1.55 7.38 6.68
C MET A 16 0.03 7.26 6.91
N GLU A 17 -0.44 7.57 8.12
CA GLU A 17 -1.85 7.40 8.55
C GLU A 17 -2.41 6.01 8.23
N ILE A 18 -1.53 5.01 8.16
CA ILE A 18 -1.92 3.62 8.03
C ILE A 18 -2.37 3.24 9.42
N GLY A 19 -3.68 3.33 9.65
CA GLY A 19 -4.29 3.03 10.94
C GLY A 19 -3.76 1.71 11.50
N GLU A 20 -3.65 1.65 12.82
CA GLU A 20 -3.14 0.51 13.60
C GLU A 20 -3.73 -0.83 13.11
N VAL A 21 -5.04 -0.81 12.82
CA VAL A 21 -5.81 -1.94 12.28
C VAL A 21 -5.26 -2.41 10.93
N ALA A 22 -4.92 -1.49 10.04
CA ALA A 22 -4.33 -1.85 8.76
C ALA A 22 -2.98 -2.52 9.00
N CYS A 23 -2.14 -2.00 9.90
CA CYS A 23 -0.81 -2.56 10.16
C CYS A 23 -0.84 -4.04 10.60
N GLU A 24 -1.85 -4.47 11.36
CA GLU A 24 -2.03 -5.88 11.73
C GLU A 24 -2.39 -6.74 10.51
N THR A 25 -3.28 -6.24 9.64
CA THR A 25 -3.59 -6.90 8.38
C THR A 25 -2.40 -6.89 7.40
N LEU A 26 -1.57 -5.83 7.41
CA LEU A 26 -0.32 -5.72 6.64
C LEU A 26 0.76 -6.70 7.11
N LEU A 27 0.68 -7.20 8.34
CA LEU A 27 1.53 -8.29 8.81
C LEU A 27 0.99 -9.65 8.36
N GLY A 28 -0.30 -9.74 8.03
CA GLY A 28 -0.95 -10.95 7.52
C GLY A 28 -0.87 -11.12 5.99
N TYR A 29 -0.64 -10.05 5.22
CA TYR A 29 -0.51 -10.10 3.76
C TYR A 29 0.56 -9.14 3.23
N GLU A 30 1.03 -9.36 2.01
CA GLU A 30 2.06 -8.55 1.36
C GLU A 30 1.58 -7.10 1.14
N TRP A 31 1.99 -6.19 2.01
CA TRP A 31 1.63 -4.78 1.89
C TRP A 31 2.24 -4.14 0.64
N LYS A 32 1.41 -3.39 -0.09
CA LYS A 32 1.82 -2.55 -1.20
C LYS A 32 1.64 -1.07 -0.84
N CYS A 33 2.60 -0.25 -1.26
CA CYS A 33 2.54 1.20 -1.10
C CYS A 33 1.29 1.80 -1.77
N MET A 34 0.83 3.00 -1.38
CA MET A 34 -0.34 3.63 -2.03
C MET A 34 -0.16 3.78 -3.54
N GLU A 35 1.07 4.05 -4.00
CA GLU A 35 1.35 4.10 -5.44
C GLU A 35 1.43 2.74 -6.13
N CYS A 36 1.62 1.68 -5.36
CA CYS A 36 1.80 0.30 -5.79
C CYS A 36 0.50 -0.50 -5.64
N LYS A 37 -0.48 0.06 -4.93
CA LYS A 37 -1.76 -0.56 -4.67
C LYS A 37 -2.56 -0.57 -5.96
N THR A 38 -2.70 -1.75 -6.54
CA THR A 38 -3.59 -2.03 -7.67
C THR A 38 -4.99 -2.38 -7.17
N CYS A 39 -5.99 -2.19 -8.02
CA CYS A 39 -7.35 -2.64 -7.74
C CYS A 39 -7.37 -4.18 -7.74
N GLU A 40 -7.80 -4.83 -6.65
CA GLU A 40 -7.90 -6.30 -6.59
C GLU A 40 -8.94 -6.91 -7.56
N VAL A 41 -9.82 -6.08 -8.12
CA VAL A 41 -10.86 -6.49 -9.07
C VAL A 41 -10.37 -6.36 -10.52
N CYS A 42 -9.59 -5.32 -10.81
CA CYS A 42 -9.19 -4.96 -12.17
C CYS A 42 -7.70 -5.22 -12.45
N ASP A 43 -6.90 -5.45 -11.40
CA ASP A 43 -5.44 -5.41 -11.33
C ASP A 43 -4.77 -4.14 -11.91
N GLU A 44 -5.56 -3.14 -12.28
CA GLU A 44 -5.07 -1.89 -12.83
C GLU A 44 -4.65 -0.94 -11.69
N LYS A 45 -3.46 -0.33 -11.83
CA LYS A 45 -3.08 0.82 -11.01
C LYS A 45 -3.97 1.94 -11.51
N GLY A 46 -4.73 2.59 -10.63
CA GLY A 46 -5.53 3.76 -11.01
C GLY A 46 -4.61 4.84 -11.54
N ASP A 47 -4.30 4.78 -12.83
CA ASP A 47 -3.60 5.81 -13.56
C ASP A 47 -4.52 7.03 -13.53
N ASP A 48 -4.01 8.09 -12.92
CA ASP A 48 -4.49 9.46 -13.02
C ASP A 48 -4.39 9.89 -14.51
N VAL A 49 -5.21 9.28 -15.37
CA VAL A 49 -5.45 9.75 -16.72
C VAL A 49 -6.57 10.78 -16.64
N SER A 50 -6.25 11.91 -16.01
CA SER A 50 -6.99 13.13 -16.29
C SER A 50 -6.71 13.50 -17.75
N CYS A 51 -7.68 13.17 -18.60
CA CYS A 51 -7.85 13.74 -19.94
C CYS A 51 -7.86 15.27 -19.89
#